data_AF-A0A6A7N494-F1
#
_entry.id   AF-A0A6A7N494-F1
#
_cell.length_a   1.000
_cell.length_b   1.000
_cell.length_c   1.000
_cell.angle_alpha   90.00
_cell.angle_beta   90.00
_cell.angle_gamma   90.00
#
_symmetry.space_group_name_H-M   'P 1'
#
loop_
_entity.id
_entity.type
_entity.pdbx_description
1 polymer ?
#
loop_
_entity_poly.entity_id
_entity_poly.type
_entity_poly.pdbx_seq_one_letter_code
_entity_poly.pdbx_strand_id
1 'polypeptide(L)'
;MIDFASLTARAGNDSDLKFSFVGIRDKVLHLPKGCDAWARQINDASRPERFALAKEVFLLLYRTLEAFRATCSPKLASDRDSAQRADGDAELLAREGKHGEVLYYRHLDILDGILQRFNELEILTLAQRYGRSERIDGRRLHQELGRATFMEDDSFFVDTMNMPRWEAGYEPVELVQMYCYALLEVKRWLGEEEDVHRDIQVLASQFVERHLTQGDSLFDFDSWEDTRTLMLERLDVIERTTAYKDPDFHDFYEALERFLRGSQQQAAQGWKWGISTFAPVWEAMCLEDLLRRRSSLLAACDISNIRPGLAGNLPLLPAEQAMVIDGASVTLRSVAELDGVFGSDGHTGQLFPDAVLRRSEPHLKAAFYQWYGVASLADVTLPAAIPATYGAALNKLRSRGGPKQNEGADELRVLLKQSPPSPLTAFYMGRCLSASYQPDMSDSWSRNKFTKELLNAAVTRQYADIVCGVLWEVLFDKHDAKRGADARIGHRRSDRKELDCYSLAMASIKKNKQRLAGLELVEYLYDCALKDTDEAVVVDIKYLTRDYACDPKNIAELRGRSVRKQFVYEHRLQAKLGHAVDIRSEFCIPAYDADPAKTVVELDQQGFAGGFIALRSLNVRALMARYGAPR
;
A
#
# COMPACT_ATOMS: atom_id res chain seq x y z
N MET A 1 9.18 5.31 -26.18
CA MET A 1 8.87 6.19 -25.03
C MET A 1 7.60 6.99 -25.30
N ILE A 2 6.82 7.26 -24.26
CA ILE A 2 5.57 8.03 -24.37
C ILE A 2 5.87 9.52 -24.34
N ASP A 3 5.33 10.27 -25.31
CA ASP A 3 5.20 11.72 -25.19
C ASP A 3 3.96 12.04 -24.35
N PHE A 4 4.16 12.27 -23.05
CA PHE A 4 3.09 12.59 -22.11
C PHE A 4 2.42 13.95 -22.38
N ALA A 5 3.10 14.87 -23.07
CA ALA A 5 2.53 16.18 -23.43
C ALA A 5 1.53 16.07 -24.59
N SER A 6 1.66 15.04 -25.42
CA SER A 6 0.75 14.77 -26.55
C SER A 6 -0.54 14.04 -26.15
N LEU A 7 -0.59 13.46 -24.96
CA LEU A 7 -1.74 12.67 -24.52
C LEU A 7 -2.94 13.56 -24.22
N THR A 8 -4.11 13.08 -24.61
CA THR A 8 -5.40 13.62 -24.15
C THR A 8 -5.95 12.72 -23.05
N ALA A 9 -6.55 13.29 -22.02
CA ALA A 9 -7.13 12.52 -20.92
C ALA A 9 -8.64 12.42 -21.05
N ARG A 10 -9.19 11.24 -20.72
CA ARG A 10 -10.64 11.01 -20.66
C ARG A 10 -10.95 10.09 -19.48
N ALA A 11 -11.94 10.44 -18.67
CA ALA A 11 -12.43 9.52 -17.65
C ALA A 11 -13.37 8.48 -18.25
N GLY A 12 -13.36 7.27 -17.70
CA GLY A 12 -14.34 6.23 -18.01
C GLY A 12 -15.75 6.73 -17.76
N ASN A 13 -16.70 6.29 -18.60
CA ASN A 13 -18.12 6.64 -18.46
C ASN A 13 -18.97 5.37 -18.30
N ASP A 14 -20.20 5.53 -17.81
CA ASP A 14 -21.12 4.42 -17.56
C ASP A 14 -21.90 3.97 -18.81
N SER A 15 -21.83 4.72 -19.91
CA SER A 15 -22.52 4.39 -21.17
C SER A 15 -21.78 3.33 -22.01
N ASP A 16 -20.51 3.06 -21.73
CA ASP A 16 -19.72 2.03 -22.40
C ASP A 16 -19.91 0.68 -21.69
N LEU A 17 -21.07 0.05 -21.92
CA LEU A 17 -21.55 -1.18 -21.25
C LEU A 17 -20.64 -2.41 -21.44
N LYS A 18 -19.58 -2.32 -22.24
CA LYS A 18 -18.68 -3.46 -22.54
C LYS A 18 -17.25 -3.30 -22.07
N PHE A 19 -16.73 -2.10 -21.78
CA PHE A 19 -15.32 -1.94 -21.39
C PHE A 19 -15.06 -0.70 -20.52
N SER A 20 -14.76 -0.91 -19.24
CA SER A 20 -14.20 0.11 -18.34
C SER A 20 -12.68 0.15 -18.43
N PHE A 21 -12.17 0.33 -19.66
CA PHE A 21 -10.74 0.34 -19.91
C PHE A 21 -10.07 1.52 -19.20
N VAL A 22 -8.97 1.25 -18.49
CA VAL A 22 -8.14 2.24 -17.81
C VAL A 22 -6.69 2.00 -18.20
N GLY A 23 -6.00 3.07 -18.62
CA GLY A 23 -4.67 3.01 -19.19
C GLY A 23 -4.53 3.91 -20.43
N ILE A 24 -3.57 3.62 -21.30
CA ILE A 24 -3.36 4.37 -22.54
C ILE A 24 -3.91 3.55 -23.71
N ARG A 25 -4.81 4.16 -24.48
CA ARG A 25 -5.28 3.60 -25.75
C ARG A 25 -5.35 4.68 -26.82
N ASP A 26 -4.73 4.43 -27.97
CA ASP A 26 -4.80 5.31 -29.15
C ASP A 26 -4.52 6.80 -28.83
N LYS A 27 -3.43 7.09 -28.10
CA LYS A 27 -3.04 8.44 -27.62
C LYS A 27 -3.99 9.08 -26.59
N VAL A 28 -4.94 8.32 -26.06
CA VAL A 28 -5.84 8.75 -25.00
C VAL A 28 -5.47 8.06 -23.69
N LEU A 29 -5.24 8.85 -22.65
CA LEU A 29 -5.09 8.41 -21.27
C LEU A 29 -6.49 8.25 -20.65
N HIS A 30 -6.96 7.01 -20.58
CA HIS A 30 -8.23 6.64 -19.97
C HIS A 30 -8.07 6.54 -18.44
N LEU A 31 -8.70 7.46 -17.72
CA LEU A 31 -8.76 7.49 -16.25
C LEU A 31 -9.95 6.68 -15.72
N PRO A 32 -9.91 6.26 -14.44
CA PRO A 32 -11.07 5.64 -13.80
C PRO A 32 -12.33 6.51 -13.83
N LYS A 33 -13.50 5.87 -13.69
CA LYS A 33 -14.80 6.55 -13.54
C LYS A 33 -14.74 7.55 -12.37
N GLY A 34 -15.43 8.69 -12.51
CA GLY A 34 -15.48 9.72 -11.47
C GLY A 34 -14.25 10.65 -11.43
N CYS A 35 -13.30 10.48 -12.36
CA CYS A 35 -12.10 11.31 -12.49
C CYS A 35 -12.21 12.37 -13.59
N ASP A 36 -13.43 12.81 -13.96
CA ASP A 36 -13.64 13.80 -15.04
C ASP A 36 -12.95 15.14 -14.76
N ALA A 37 -12.91 15.57 -13.50
CA ALA A 37 -12.19 16.76 -13.09
C ALA A 37 -10.67 16.61 -13.28
N TRP A 38 -10.12 15.42 -13.01
CA TRP A 38 -8.71 15.13 -13.23
C TRP A 38 -8.36 15.12 -14.72
N ALA A 39 -9.22 14.53 -15.55
CA ALA A 39 -9.05 14.54 -17.00
C ALA A 39 -9.09 15.97 -17.58
N ARG A 40 -10.03 16.80 -17.13
CA ARG A 40 -10.11 18.22 -17.50
C ARG A 40 -8.85 18.97 -17.10
N GLN A 41 -8.37 18.78 -15.87
CA GLN A 41 -7.13 19.40 -15.41
C GLN A 41 -5.92 19.10 -16.32
N ILE A 42 -5.79 17.85 -16.77
CA ILE A 42 -4.70 17.45 -17.70
C ILE A 42 -4.87 18.11 -19.07
N ASN A 43 -6.09 18.12 -19.60
CA ASN A 43 -6.37 18.67 -20.92
C ASN A 43 -6.22 20.20 -20.96
N ASP A 44 -6.63 20.89 -19.89
CA ASP A 44 -6.60 22.35 -19.80
C ASP A 44 -5.21 22.91 -19.42
N ALA A 45 -4.31 22.04 -18.93
CA ALA A 45 -2.95 22.42 -18.54
C ALA A 45 -2.05 22.82 -19.72
N SER A 46 -1.03 23.65 -19.43
CA SER A 46 0.05 23.95 -20.37
C SER A 46 0.83 22.69 -20.76
N ARG A 47 1.61 22.70 -21.86
CA ARG A 47 2.38 21.51 -22.27
C ARG A 47 3.30 20.94 -21.17
N PRO A 48 4.10 21.74 -20.44
CA PRO A 48 4.95 21.23 -19.37
C PRO A 48 4.13 20.63 -18.21
N GLU A 49 3.06 21.31 -17.79
CA GLU A 49 2.19 20.84 -16.70
C GLU A 49 1.42 19.57 -17.09
N ARG A 50 0.94 19.49 -18.33
CA ARG A 50 0.27 18.30 -18.87
C ARG A 50 1.22 17.11 -18.87
N PHE A 51 2.47 17.31 -19.29
CA PHE A 51 3.50 16.27 -19.22
C PHE A 51 3.67 15.77 -17.78
N ALA A 52 3.82 16.68 -16.82
CA ALA A 52 3.98 16.31 -15.42
C ALA A 52 2.76 15.56 -14.86
N LEU A 53 1.54 16.04 -15.11
CA LEU A 53 0.30 15.43 -14.62
C LEU A 53 0.03 14.07 -15.27
N ALA A 54 0.18 13.94 -16.59
CA ALA A 54 -0.02 12.67 -17.29
C ALA A 54 1.04 11.64 -16.89
N LYS A 55 2.29 12.07 -16.67
CA LYS A 55 3.37 11.24 -16.13
C LYS A 55 3.03 10.75 -14.72
N GLU A 56 2.55 11.62 -13.84
CA GLU A 56 2.12 11.25 -12.46
C GLU A 56 1.00 10.20 -12.49
N VAL A 57 -0.02 10.42 -13.31
CA VAL A 57 -1.15 9.49 -13.47
C VAL A 57 -0.66 8.13 -13.95
N PHE A 58 0.19 8.11 -14.98
CA PHE A 58 0.73 6.87 -15.52
C PHE A 58 1.49 6.11 -14.45
N LEU A 59 2.32 6.79 -13.65
CA LEU A 59 3.06 6.17 -12.55
C LEU A 59 2.12 5.55 -11.50
N LEU A 60 1.08 6.28 -11.10
CA LEU A 60 0.08 5.77 -10.16
C LEU A 60 -0.64 4.55 -10.72
N LEU A 61 -1.06 4.59 -11.99
CA LEU A 61 -1.71 3.47 -12.67
C LEU A 61 -0.78 2.27 -12.76
N TYR A 62 0.47 2.46 -13.17
CA TYR A 62 1.45 1.41 -13.30
C TYR A 62 1.64 0.67 -11.98
N ARG A 63 1.92 1.39 -10.89
CA ARG A 63 2.06 0.81 -9.55
C ARG A 63 0.79 0.08 -9.09
N THR A 64 -0.37 0.64 -9.38
CA THR A 64 -1.66 0.06 -9.00
C THR A 64 -1.90 -1.27 -9.72
N LEU A 65 -1.69 -1.30 -11.04
CA LEU A 65 -1.91 -2.48 -11.86
C LEU A 65 -0.87 -3.57 -11.56
N GLU A 66 0.38 -3.19 -11.31
CA GLU A 66 1.43 -4.13 -10.87
C GLU A 66 1.10 -4.77 -9.52
N ALA A 67 0.67 -3.98 -8.53
CA ALA A 67 0.24 -4.49 -7.23
C ALA A 67 -0.98 -5.44 -7.34
N PHE A 68 -1.91 -5.12 -8.23
CA PHE A 68 -3.07 -5.96 -8.50
C PHE A 68 -2.68 -7.28 -9.19
N ARG A 69 -1.82 -7.20 -10.22
CA ARG A 69 -1.28 -8.36 -10.94
C ARG A 69 -0.59 -9.35 -10.00
N ALA A 70 0.26 -8.85 -9.10
CA ALA A 70 0.94 -9.65 -8.09
C ALA A 70 -0.03 -10.35 -7.11
N THR A 71 -1.23 -9.79 -6.93
CA THR A 71 -2.26 -10.33 -6.03
C THR A 71 -3.08 -11.44 -6.69
N CYS A 72 -3.54 -11.22 -7.91
CA CYS A 72 -4.44 -12.14 -8.62
C CYS A 72 -3.73 -13.33 -9.26
N SER A 73 -2.40 -13.25 -9.51
CA SER A 73 -1.66 -14.36 -10.10
C SER A 73 -0.29 -14.61 -9.44
N PRO A 74 -0.25 -15.26 -8.27
CA PRO A 74 1.01 -15.68 -7.66
C PRO A 74 1.76 -16.74 -8.49
N LYS A 75 1.08 -17.47 -9.38
CA LYS A 75 1.69 -18.50 -10.25
C LYS A 75 2.43 -17.92 -11.46
N LEU A 76 2.05 -16.73 -11.95
CA LEU A 76 2.74 -16.06 -13.07
C LEU A 76 4.02 -15.33 -12.64
N ALA A 77 4.17 -15.01 -11.35
CA ALA A 77 5.41 -14.45 -10.81
C ALA A 77 6.60 -15.44 -10.89
N SER A 78 6.32 -16.76 -10.97
CA SER A 78 7.35 -17.82 -11.02
C SER A 78 7.58 -18.43 -12.40
N ASP A 79 6.71 -18.17 -13.38
CA ASP A 79 6.70 -18.89 -14.66
C ASP A 79 7.10 -17.93 -15.79
N ARG A 80 8.41 -17.78 -16.00
CA ARG A 80 9.01 -16.90 -17.02
C ARG A 80 8.61 -17.26 -18.47
N ASP A 81 8.08 -18.46 -18.71
CA ASP A 81 7.86 -18.99 -20.07
C ASP A 81 6.46 -19.57 -20.35
N SER A 82 5.54 -19.58 -19.38
CA SER A 82 4.27 -20.33 -19.50
C SER A 82 3.01 -19.48 -19.33
N ALA A 83 3.07 -18.18 -19.60
CA ALA A 83 1.84 -17.43 -19.82
C ALA A 83 1.16 -18.00 -21.07
N GLN A 84 -0.10 -18.42 -20.97
CA GLN A 84 -0.94 -18.67 -22.14
C GLN A 84 -1.08 -17.35 -22.91
N ARG A 85 -0.08 -17.04 -23.75
CA ARG A 85 -0.08 -15.95 -24.71
C ARG A 85 -1.14 -16.33 -25.74
N ALA A 86 -2.37 -15.85 -25.55
CA ALA A 86 -3.35 -15.85 -26.63
C ALA A 86 -2.82 -14.94 -27.75
N ASP A 87 -3.21 -15.23 -29.00
CA ASP A 87 -2.91 -14.42 -30.19
C ASP A 87 -3.18 -12.92 -29.90
N GLY A 88 -2.13 -12.17 -29.52
CA GLY A 88 -2.21 -10.73 -29.23
C GLY A 88 -1.71 -10.22 -27.86
N ASP A 89 -0.75 -10.87 -27.18
CA ASP A 89 -0.02 -10.34 -26.00
C ASP A 89 -0.89 -9.81 -24.83
N ALA A 90 -2.13 -10.30 -24.70
CA ALA A 90 -3.00 -10.02 -23.57
C ALA A 90 -2.88 -11.11 -22.50
N GLU A 91 -2.71 -10.72 -21.24
CA GLU A 91 -2.67 -11.62 -20.09
C GLU A 91 -4.04 -11.67 -19.41
N LEU A 92 -4.62 -12.86 -19.28
CA LEU A 92 -5.89 -13.05 -18.54
C LEU A 92 -5.61 -13.07 -17.04
N LEU A 93 -6.04 -12.01 -16.33
CA LEU A 93 -5.84 -11.88 -14.89
C LEU A 93 -6.97 -12.51 -14.07
N ALA A 94 -8.22 -12.37 -14.54
CA ALA A 94 -9.39 -12.88 -13.84
C ALA A 94 -10.58 -13.06 -14.79
N ARG A 95 -11.56 -13.87 -14.39
CA ARG A 95 -12.84 -14.02 -15.09
C ARG A 95 -13.97 -13.66 -14.13
N GLU A 96 -14.69 -12.58 -14.39
CA GLU A 96 -15.87 -12.21 -13.62
C GLU A 96 -17.17 -12.54 -14.36
N GLY A 97 -18.07 -13.28 -13.71
CA GLY A 97 -19.35 -13.74 -14.28
C GLY A 97 -20.27 -12.62 -14.79
N LYS A 98 -20.17 -11.39 -14.23
CA LYS A 98 -21.00 -10.24 -14.63
C LYS A 98 -20.32 -9.22 -15.54
N HIS A 99 -18.99 -9.14 -15.54
CA HIS A 99 -18.22 -8.10 -16.23
C HIS A 99 -17.25 -8.64 -17.29
N GLY A 100 -17.26 -9.94 -17.54
CA GLY A 100 -16.42 -10.58 -18.56
C GLY A 100 -15.01 -10.89 -18.07
N GLU A 101 -14.13 -11.17 -19.01
CA GLU A 101 -12.71 -11.47 -18.74
C GLU A 101 -11.91 -10.19 -18.50
N VAL A 102 -11.13 -10.19 -17.41
CA VAL A 102 -10.20 -9.12 -17.06
C VAL A 102 -8.88 -9.40 -17.76
N LEU A 103 -8.60 -8.58 -18.78
CA LEU A 103 -7.42 -8.70 -19.63
C LEU A 103 -6.48 -7.54 -19.34
N TYR A 104 -5.21 -7.88 -19.10
CA TYR A 104 -4.12 -6.92 -19.01
C TYR A 104 -3.41 -6.83 -20.36
N TYR A 105 -3.30 -5.62 -20.90
CA TYR A 105 -2.70 -5.34 -22.19
C TYR A 105 -1.31 -4.72 -22.00
N ARG A 106 -0.32 -5.29 -22.69
CA ARG A 106 1.09 -4.88 -22.62
C ARG A 106 1.67 -4.41 -23.95
N HIS A 107 0.82 -4.14 -24.96
CA HIS A 107 1.32 -3.76 -26.29
C HIS A 107 2.32 -2.60 -26.23
N LEU A 108 2.12 -1.65 -25.32
CA LEU A 108 3.17 -0.71 -24.97
C LEU A 108 4.10 -1.30 -23.88
N ASP A 109 5.13 -2.02 -24.30
CA ASP A 109 6.19 -2.58 -23.44
C ASP A 109 7.16 -1.47 -22.98
N ILE A 110 6.62 -0.45 -22.28
CA ILE A 110 7.32 0.80 -21.98
C ILE A 110 8.28 0.66 -20.81
N LEU A 111 7.99 -0.20 -19.84
CA LEU A 111 8.80 -0.32 -18.62
C LEU A 111 9.22 -1.77 -18.36
N ASP A 112 8.32 -2.71 -18.63
CA ASP A 112 8.53 -4.11 -18.28
C ASP A 112 9.75 -4.72 -19.01
N GLY A 113 9.93 -4.42 -20.29
CA GLY A 113 11.09 -4.86 -21.05
C GLY A 113 12.44 -4.38 -20.49
N ILE A 114 12.50 -3.24 -19.78
CA ILE A 114 13.74 -2.79 -19.10
C ILE A 114 13.82 -3.32 -17.67
N LEU A 115 12.68 -3.47 -16.99
CA LEU A 115 12.65 -3.88 -15.57
C LEU A 115 12.76 -5.40 -15.37
N GLN A 116 12.25 -6.20 -16.30
CA GLN A 116 12.05 -7.65 -16.13
C GLN A 116 12.94 -8.50 -17.05
N ARG A 117 13.57 -7.93 -18.08
CA ARG A 117 14.33 -8.69 -19.10
C ARG A 117 15.62 -9.29 -18.55
N PHE A 118 16.37 -8.54 -17.76
CA PHE A 118 17.63 -8.98 -17.16
C PHE A 118 17.61 -8.76 -15.65
N ASN A 119 18.13 -9.73 -14.91
CA ASN A 119 18.39 -9.52 -13.48
C ASN A 119 19.71 -8.75 -13.28
N GLU A 120 19.89 -8.11 -12.13
CA GLU A 120 21.09 -7.28 -11.87
C GLU A 120 22.40 -8.07 -11.98
N LEU A 121 22.40 -9.34 -11.55
CA LEU A 121 23.59 -10.20 -11.64
C LEU A 121 23.94 -10.54 -13.09
N GLU A 122 22.95 -10.81 -13.95
CA GLU A 122 23.11 -11.03 -15.38
C GLU A 122 23.75 -9.80 -16.03
N ILE A 123 23.22 -8.59 -15.75
CA ILE A 123 23.78 -7.32 -16.24
C ILE A 123 25.25 -7.19 -15.84
N LEU A 124 25.59 -7.45 -14.58
CA LEU A 124 26.95 -7.32 -14.07
C LEU A 124 27.90 -8.38 -14.63
N THR A 125 27.45 -9.63 -14.77
CA THR A 125 28.25 -10.68 -15.40
C THR A 125 28.57 -10.37 -16.86
N LEU A 126 27.62 -9.76 -17.58
CA LEU A 126 27.79 -9.35 -18.98
C LEU A 126 28.70 -8.12 -19.09
N ALA A 127 28.55 -7.15 -18.19
CA ALA A 127 29.45 -5.99 -18.09
C ALA A 127 30.91 -6.41 -17.78
N GLN A 128 31.11 -7.54 -17.11
CA GLN A 128 32.42 -8.07 -16.70
C GLN A 128 33.01 -9.14 -17.63
N ARG A 129 32.38 -9.44 -18.79
CA ARG A 129 32.95 -10.36 -19.80
C ARG A 129 34.17 -9.74 -20.51
N TYR A 130 35.26 -9.56 -19.78
CA TYR A 130 36.58 -9.30 -20.37
C TYR A 130 37.11 -10.61 -20.97
N GLY A 131 37.22 -10.67 -22.30
CA GLY A 131 37.87 -11.78 -22.99
C GLY A 131 39.36 -11.78 -22.67
N ARG A 132 39.84 -12.81 -21.96
CA ARG A 132 41.29 -13.06 -21.81
C ARG A 132 41.85 -13.43 -23.19
N SER A 133 42.73 -12.61 -23.78
CA SER A 133 43.43 -12.98 -25.01
C SER A 133 44.33 -14.19 -24.77
N GLU A 134 44.50 -15.03 -25.79
CA GLU A 134 45.55 -16.06 -25.81
C GLU A 134 46.97 -15.45 -25.88
N ARG A 135 47.09 -14.15 -26.17
CA ARG A 135 48.37 -13.43 -26.17
C ARG A 135 48.80 -13.08 -24.74
N ILE A 136 49.93 -13.65 -24.33
CA ILE A 136 50.57 -13.43 -23.04
C ILE A 136 51.55 -12.25 -23.16
N ASP A 137 51.59 -11.35 -22.16
CA ASP A 137 52.63 -10.32 -22.09
C ASP A 137 53.98 -10.94 -21.69
N GLY A 138 54.80 -11.28 -22.68
CA GLY A 138 56.12 -11.89 -22.50
C GLY A 138 57.15 -11.01 -21.78
N ARG A 139 56.86 -9.72 -21.51
CA ARG A 139 57.78 -8.83 -20.81
C ARG A 139 58.12 -9.31 -19.39
N ARG A 140 57.21 -10.06 -18.75
CA ARG A 140 57.40 -10.61 -17.39
C ARG A 140 57.80 -12.08 -17.36
N LEU A 141 58.07 -12.71 -18.52
CA LEU A 141 58.44 -14.12 -18.60
C LEU A 141 59.66 -14.45 -17.72
N HIS A 142 60.61 -13.52 -17.60
CA HIS A 142 61.79 -13.65 -16.75
C HIS A 142 61.47 -13.86 -15.26
N GLN A 143 60.31 -13.41 -14.78
CA GLN A 143 59.87 -13.59 -13.39
C GLN A 143 59.37 -15.02 -13.13
N GLU A 144 58.84 -15.68 -14.15
CA GLU A 144 58.35 -17.07 -14.07
C GLU A 144 59.46 -18.10 -14.29
N LEU A 145 60.60 -17.71 -14.88
CA LEU A 145 61.78 -18.60 -15.05
C LEU A 145 62.32 -19.13 -13.72
N GLY A 146 62.16 -18.39 -12.61
CA GLY A 146 62.54 -18.86 -11.28
C GLY A 146 61.71 -20.06 -10.78
N ARG A 147 60.58 -20.35 -11.44
CA ARG A 147 59.68 -21.47 -11.14
C ARG A 147 59.70 -22.53 -12.25
N ALA A 148 60.57 -22.36 -13.25
CA ALA A 148 60.65 -23.26 -14.38
C ALA A 148 61.44 -24.52 -14.03
N THR A 149 61.00 -25.65 -14.57
CA THR A 149 61.76 -26.90 -14.56
C THR A 149 62.54 -26.95 -15.87
N PHE A 150 63.87 -27.01 -15.76
CA PHE A 150 64.77 -27.07 -16.90
C PHE A 150 65.06 -28.52 -17.25
N MET A 151 64.99 -28.83 -18.54
CA MET A 151 65.28 -30.15 -19.10
C MET A 151 66.75 -30.24 -19.55
N GLU A 152 67.23 -31.45 -19.85
CA GLU A 152 68.62 -31.70 -20.26
C GLU A 152 69.01 -31.05 -21.59
N ASP A 153 68.03 -30.60 -22.39
CA ASP A 153 68.21 -29.93 -23.67
C ASP A 153 68.16 -28.39 -23.57
N ASP A 154 68.34 -27.84 -22.36
CA ASP A 154 68.21 -26.41 -22.03
C ASP A 154 66.81 -25.81 -22.32
N SER A 155 65.81 -26.65 -22.61
CA SER A 155 64.41 -26.22 -22.66
C SER A 155 63.84 -26.11 -21.25
N PHE A 156 62.78 -25.31 -21.08
CA PHE A 156 62.13 -25.12 -19.80
C PHE A 156 60.61 -25.18 -19.93
N PHE A 157 59.94 -25.70 -18.90
CA PHE A 157 58.49 -25.60 -18.78
C PHE A 157 58.10 -25.07 -17.39
N VAL A 158 56.95 -24.40 -17.33
CA VAL A 158 56.35 -23.91 -16.09
C VAL A 158 54.93 -24.47 -16.04
N ASP A 159 54.63 -25.27 -15.02
CA ASP A 159 53.33 -25.97 -14.90
C ASP A 159 52.14 -25.01 -14.89
N THR A 160 52.28 -23.87 -14.23
CA THR A 160 51.26 -22.80 -14.20
C THR A 160 51.92 -21.43 -14.22
N MET A 161 51.72 -20.68 -15.30
CA MET A 161 52.21 -19.31 -15.42
C MET A 161 51.15 -18.32 -14.90
N ASN A 162 51.51 -17.49 -13.94
CA ASN A 162 50.62 -16.45 -13.42
C ASN A 162 50.91 -15.09 -14.06
N MET A 163 50.82 -15.02 -15.38
CA MET A 163 51.12 -13.82 -16.15
C MET A 163 49.86 -13.01 -16.50
N PRO A 164 49.94 -11.67 -16.49
CA PRO A 164 48.89 -10.82 -17.01
C PRO A 164 48.69 -11.12 -18.51
N ARG A 165 47.45 -11.42 -18.90
CA ARG A 165 47.07 -11.64 -20.29
C ARG A 165 46.61 -10.31 -20.89
N TRP A 166 46.82 -10.13 -22.19
CA TRP A 166 46.22 -8.98 -22.88
C TRP A 166 44.70 -9.11 -22.86
N GLU A 167 43.98 -8.05 -22.52
CA GLU A 167 42.51 -8.04 -22.53
C GLU A 167 42.06 -7.62 -23.92
N ALA A 168 41.30 -8.49 -24.60
CA ALA A 168 40.55 -8.10 -25.78
C ALA A 168 39.16 -7.68 -25.28
N GLY A 169 38.87 -6.38 -25.33
CA GLY A 169 37.51 -5.90 -25.10
C GLY A 169 36.60 -6.42 -26.21
N TYR A 170 35.78 -7.42 -25.90
CA TYR A 170 34.67 -7.79 -26.77
C TYR A 170 33.50 -6.81 -26.51
N GLU A 171 32.81 -6.44 -27.57
CA GLU A 171 31.74 -5.42 -27.67
C GLU A 171 30.48 -5.75 -26.81
N PRO A 172 29.56 -4.79 -26.56
CA PRO A 172 29.69 -3.33 -26.49
C PRO A 172 29.40 -2.88 -25.04
N VAL A 173 30.46 -2.57 -24.29
CA VAL A 173 30.34 -1.95 -22.95
C VAL A 173 29.38 -0.76 -22.97
N GLU A 174 29.36 0.00 -24.07
CA GLU A 174 28.46 1.13 -24.27
C GLU A 174 26.97 0.72 -24.30
N LEU A 175 26.60 -0.42 -24.90
CA LEU A 175 25.21 -0.90 -24.93
C LEU A 175 24.71 -1.27 -23.54
N VAL A 176 25.56 -1.95 -22.76
CA VAL A 176 25.24 -2.32 -21.38
C VAL A 176 25.16 -1.07 -20.49
N GLN A 177 26.08 -0.12 -20.66
CA GLN A 177 26.05 1.16 -19.96
C GLN A 177 24.78 1.96 -20.28
N MET A 178 24.38 1.98 -21.56
CA MET A 178 23.16 2.61 -22.04
C MET A 178 21.90 1.94 -21.46
N TYR A 179 21.87 0.62 -21.39
CA TYR A 179 20.81 -0.13 -20.71
C TYR A 179 20.76 0.20 -19.21
N CYS A 180 21.90 0.23 -18.53
CA CYS A 180 22.00 0.59 -17.12
C CYS A 180 21.46 2.01 -16.87
N TYR A 181 21.74 2.96 -17.77
CA TYR A 181 21.17 4.31 -17.69
C TYR A 181 19.64 4.30 -17.84
N ALA A 182 19.10 3.60 -18.85
CA ALA A 182 17.65 3.48 -19.01
C ALA A 182 16.97 2.82 -17.79
N LEU A 183 17.57 1.74 -17.27
CA LEU A 183 17.09 1.06 -16.06
C LEU A 183 17.11 1.99 -14.84
N LEU A 184 18.20 2.73 -14.64
CA LEU A 184 18.33 3.68 -13.53
C LEU A 184 17.32 4.82 -13.64
N GLU A 185 17.10 5.36 -14.83
CA GLU A 185 16.09 6.41 -15.06
C GLU A 185 14.67 5.91 -14.76
N VAL A 186 14.33 4.69 -15.19
CA VAL A 186 13.05 4.06 -14.84
C VAL A 186 12.93 3.85 -13.34
N LYS A 187 13.96 3.30 -12.69
CA LYS A 187 13.97 3.05 -11.24
C LYS A 187 13.88 4.34 -10.42
N ARG A 188 14.61 5.38 -10.83
CA ARG A 188 14.51 6.73 -10.26
C ARG A 188 13.10 7.28 -10.41
N TRP A 189 12.49 7.14 -11.59
CA TRP A 189 11.12 7.56 -11.81
C TRP A 189 10.12 6.77 -10.94
N LEU A 190 10.37 5.48 -10.71
CA LEU A 190 9.63 4.64 -9.77
C LEU A 190 9.98 4.91 -8.30
N GLY A 191 10.91 5.80 -7.97
CA GLY A 191 11.34 6.07 -6.59
C GLY A 191 12.07 4.90 -5.92
N GLU A 192 12.63 3.99 -6.71
CA GLU A 192 13.34 2.76 -6.30
C GLU A 192 14.85 2.86 -6.62
N GLU A 193 15.42 4.08 -6.63
CA GLU A 193 16.84 4.30 -6.98
C GLU A 193 17.81 3.65 -5.98
N GLU A 194 17.43 3.62 -4.70
CA GLU A 194 18.24 3.03 -3.63
C GLU A 194 18.30 1.50 -3.70
N ASP A 195 17.37 0.87 -4.40
CA ASP A 195 17.29 -0.59 -4.55
C ASP A 195 18.24 -1.12 -5.64
N VAL A 196 18.83 -0.24 -6.46
CA VAL A 196 19.69 -0.61 -7.59
C VAL A 196 21.12 -0.83 -7.14
N HIS A 197 21.74 -1.94 -7.57
CA HIS A 197 23.14 -2.23 -7.24
C HIS A 197 24.10 -1.10 -7.65
N ARG A 198 25.06 -0.77 -6.78
CA ARG A 198 26.01 0.35 -6.96
C ARG A 198 26.78 0.29 -8.29
N ASP A 199 27.18 -0.91 -8.72
CA ASP A 199 27.93 -1.06 -9.98
C ASP A 199 27.09 -0.72 -11.22
N ILE A 200 25.77 -0.95 -11.19
CA ILE A 200 24.84 -0.51 -12.24
C ILE A 200 24.78 1.02 -12.28
N GLN A 201 24.76 1.67 -11.11
CA GLN A 201 24.81 3.14 -11.03
C GLN A 201 26.12 3.68 -11.61
N VAL A 202 27.25 3.01 -11.39
CA VAL A 202 28.54 3.39 -11.99
C VAL A 202 28.51 3.24 -13.50
N LEU A 203 27.99 2.12 -14.03
CA LEU A 203 27.87 1.90 -15.48
C LEU A 203 26.96 2.93 -16.15
N ALA A 204 25.83 3.26 -15.52
CA ALA A 204 24.95 4.34 -15.97
C ALA A 204 25.66 5.71 -15.97
N SER A 205 26.42 6.01 -14.91
CA SER A 205 27.14 7.28 -14.79
C SER A 205 28.22 7.43 -15.87
N GLN A 206 28.89 6.33 -16.22
CA GLN A 206 29.86 6.32 -17.32
C GLN A 206 29.21 6.61 -18.69
N PHE A 207 27.97 6.17 -18.91
CA PHE A 207 27.22 6.56 -20.12
C PHE A 207 26.94 8.06 -20.12
N VAL A 208 26.43 8.58 -19.00
CA VAL A 208 26.09 9.99 -18.83
C VAL A 208 27.32 10.86 -19.08
N GLU A 209 28.45 10.59 -18.42
CA GLU A 209 29.69 11.37 -18.56
C GLU A 209 30.22 11.43 -19.99
N ARG A 210 29.98 10.39 -20.79
CA ARG A 210 30.51 10.29 -22.17
C ARG A 210 29.58 10.93 -23.20
N HIS A 211 28.27 10.89 -22.98
CA HIS A 211 27.29 11.17 -24.03
C HIS A 211 26.28 12.25 -23.65
N LEU A 212 25.94 12.41 -22.37
CA LEU A 212 24.88 13.31 -21.90
C LEU A 212 25.45 14.49 -21.11
N THR A 213 24.68 15.57 -21.01
CA THR A 213 25.00 16.68 -20.12
C THR A 213 24.37 16.49 -18.74
N GLN A 214 24.95 17.12 -17.72
CA GLN A 214 24.48 16.99 -16.34
C GLN A 214 23.08 17.60 -16.22
N GLY A 215 22.07 16.74 -16.04
CA GLY A 215 20.65 17.14 -15.94
C GLY A 215 19.74 16.54 -17.01
N ASP A 216 20.31 15.97 -18.08
CA ASP A 216 19.53 15.29 -19.13
C ASP A 216 18.84 14.04 -18.59
N SER A 217 17.53 13.95 -18.81
CA SER A 217 16.69 12.85 -18.31
C SER A 217 15.69 12.39 -19.36
N LEU A 218 15.41 11.09 -19.37
CA LEU A 218 14.36 10.50 -20.21
C LEU A 218 12.94 10.85 -19.74
N PHE A 219 12.80 11.39 -18.53
CA PHE A 219 11.51 11.66 -17.90
C PHE A 219 11.33 13.13 -17.49
N ASP A 220 12.19 14.04 -17.98
CA ASP A 220 12.09 15.48 -17.76
C ASP A 220 11.59 16.22 -19.01
N PHE A 221 10.72 17.22 -18.83
CA PHE A 221 10.00 17.85 -19.95
C PHE A 221 10.94 18.57 -20.93
N ASP A 222 11.99 19.21 -20.42
CA ASP A 222 12.87 20.05 -21.24
C ASP A 222 13.94 19.23 -21.99
N SER A 223 14.23 18.00 -21.53
CA SER A 223 15.36 17.20 -22.06
C SER A 223 14.98 15.82 -22.62
N TRP A 224 13.75 15.31 -22.40
CA TRP A 224 13.41 13.93 -22.78
C TRP A 224 13.52 13.65 -24.29
N GLU A 225 13.15 14.62 -25.14
CA GLU A 225 13.12 14.43 -26.60
C GLU A 225 14.54 14.39 -27.17
N ASP A 226 15.40 15.31 -26.70
CA ASP A 226 16.81 15.38 -27.07
C ASP A 226 17.57 14.16 -26.54
N THR A 227 17.37 13.79 -25.27
CA THR A 227 17.96 12.59 -24.65
C THR A 227 17.57 11.32 -25.40
N ARG A 228 16.28 11.18 -25.74
CA ARG A 228 15.78 10.03 -26.52
C ARG A 228 16.41 9.99 -27.91
N THR A 229 16.50 11.13 -28.58
CA THR A 229 17.04 11.21 -29.95
C THR A 229 18.51 10.84 -29.95
N LEU A 230 19.30 11.39 -29.03
CA LEU A 230 20.70 11.03 -28.84
C LEU A 230 20.86 9.53 -28.56
N MET A 231 20.05 8.98 -27.64
CA MET A 231 20.09 7.56 -27.32
C MET A 231 19.81 6.69 -28.55
N LEU A 232 18.83 7.03 -29.38
CA LEU A 232 18.55 6.31 -30.63
C LEU A 232 19.72 6.43 -31.63
N GLU A 233 20.32 7.60 -31.78
CA GLU A 233 21.49 7.79 -32.63
C GLU A 233 22.68 6.95 -32.15
N ARG A 234 22.92 6.89 -30.83
CA ARG A 234 23.96 6.02 -30.25
C ARG A 234 23.66 4.55 -30.46
N LEU A 235 22.40 4.13 -30.30
CA LEU A 235 21.97 2.75 -30.55
C LEU A 235 22.25 2.33 -32.00
N ASP A 236 21.93 3.21 -32.96
CA ASP A 236 22.21 2.99 -34.39
C ASP A 236 23.73 2.94 -34.68
N VAL A 237 24.54 3.76 -34.00
CA VAL A 237 26.01 3.70 -34.13
C VAL A 237 26.54 2.37 -33.59
N ILE A 238 26.14 1.98 -32.38
CA ILE A 238 26.54 0.71 -31.75
C ILE A 238 26.20 -0.45 -32.68
N GLU A 239 25.01 -0.48 -33.27
CA GLU A 239 24.59 -1.54 -34.19
C GLU A 239 25.48 -1.65 -35.43
N ARG A 240 25.96 -0.52 -35.96
CA ARG A 240 26.80 -0.46 -37.17
C ARG A 240 28.27 -0.75 -36.88
N THR A 241 28.76 -0.39 -35.70
CA THR A 241 30.16 -0.57 -35.31
C THR A 241 30.44 -1.94 -34.70
N THR A 242 29.43 -2.58 -34.11
CA THR A 242 29.55 -3.89 -33.47
C THR A 242 29.76 -4.97 -34.53
N ALA A 243 30.96 -5.54 -34.57
CA ALA A 243 31.36 -6.57 -35.52
C ALA A 243 30.73 -7.94 -35.23
N TYR A 244 30.55 -8.30 -33.95
CA TYR A 244 29.92 -9.57 -33.55
C TYR A 244 28.72 -9.34 -32.64
N LYS A 245 27.55 -9.77 -33.09
CA LYS A 245 26.27 -9.64 -32.37
C LYS A 245 25.88 -11.00 -31.81
N ASP A 246 26.11 -11.20 -30.53
CA ASP A 246 25.69 -12.40 -29.82
C ASP A 246 24.20 -12.31 -29.39
N PRO A 247 23.59 -13.38 -28.87
CA PRO A 247 22.21 -13.34 -28.41
C PRO A 247 21.98 -12.27 -27.32
N ASP A 248 22.95 -12.09 -26.41
CA ASP A 248 22.88 -11.10 -25.34
C ASP A 248 22.82 -9.67 -25.91
N PHE A 249 23.61 -9.36 -26.95
CA PHE A 249 23.56 -8.11 -27.70
C PHE A 249 22.17 -7.86 -28.27
N HIS A 250 21.60 -8.85 -28.95
CA HIS A 250 20.28 -8.72 -29.56
C HIS A 250 19.19 -8.46 -28.51
N ASP A 251 19.29 -9.12 -27.35
CA ASP A 251 18.35 -8.94 -26.26
C ASP A 251 18.42 -7.52 -25.64
N PHE A 252 19.62 -6.99 -25.40
CA PHE A 252 19.80 -5.62 -24.92
C PHE A 252 19.36 -4.58 -25.95
N TYR A 253 19.76 -4.79 -27.21
CA TYR A 253 19.42 -3.90 -28.31
C TYR A 253 17.89 -3.85 -28.49
N GLU A 254 17.23 -5.00 -28.53
CA GLU A 254 15.77 -5.07 -28.71
C GLU A 254 15.02 -4.45 -27.53
N ALA A 255 15.46 -4.67 -26.28
CA ALA A 255 14.86 -4.06 -25.10
C ALA A 255 14.98 -2.52 -25.14
N LEU A 256 16.17 -1.99 -25.45
CA LEU A 256 16.41 -0.55 -25.59
C LEU A 256 15.65 0.05 -26.77
N GLU A 257 15.66 -0.64 -27.91
CA GLU A 257 14.95 -0.18 -29.10
C GLU A 257 13.45 -0.10 -28.83
N ARG A 258 12.85 -1.15 -28.27
CA ARG A 258 11.42 -1.16 -27.91
C ARG A 258 11.10 -0.07 -26.88
N PHE A 259 11.95 0.10 -25.86
CA PHE A 259 11.80 1.14 -24.85
C PHE A 259 11.82 2.55 -25.46
N LEU A 260 12.85 2.87 -26.24
CA LEU A 260 13.06 4.20 -26.85
C LEU A 260 12.06 4.47 -27.97
N ARG A 261 11.86 3.50 -28.87
CA ARG A 261 10.96 3.60 -30.02
C ARG A 261 9.50 3.34 -29.71
N GLY A 262 9.13 2.89 -28.49
CA GLY A 262 7.84 2.27 -28.12
C GLY A 262 6.49 2.89 -28.56
N SER A 263 6.48 4.01 -29.28
CA SER A 263 5.32 4.58 -29.97
C SER A 263 5.31 4.32 -31.50
N GLN A 264 6.43 3.98 -32.15
CA GLN A 264 6.57 3.99 -33.61
C GLN A 264 6.33 2.64 -34.31
N GLN A 265 6.55 1.48 -33.66
CA GLN A 265 6.56 0.17 -34.33
C GLN A 265 5.21 -0.58 -34.39
N GLN A 266 4.16 -0.16 -33.67
CA GLN A 266 2.88 -0.90 -33.57
C GLN A 266 1.68 -0.23 -34.27
N ALA A 267 1.89 0.32 -35.47
CA ALA A 267 0.83 0.99 -36.22
C ALA A 267 -0.32 0.07 -36.70
N ALA A 268 -0.15 -1.27 -36.66
CA ALA A 268 -1.13 -2.21 -37.22
C ALA A 268 -2.24 -2.66 -36.24
N GLN A 269 -2.03 -2.62 -34.91
CA GLN A 269 -3.00 -3.13 -33.91
C GLN A 269 -3.49 -2.08 -32.88
N GLY A 270 -3.01 -0.83 -32.97
CA GLY A 270 -3.38 0.26 -32.06
C GLY A 270 -2.59 0.25 -30.75
N TRP A 271 -2.32 1.43 -30.18
CA TRP A 271 -1.54 1.55 -28.95
C TRP A 271 -2.41 1.14 -27.77
N LYS A 272 -2.00 0.15 -26.97
CA LYS A 272 -2.75 -0.28 -25.78
C LYS A 272 -1.83 -0.66 -24.62
N TRP A 273 -2.02 -0.01 -23.47
CA TRP A 273 -1.46 -0.42 -22.19
C TRP A 273 -2.47 -0.16 -21.11
N GLY A 274 -2.69 -1.14 -20.23
CA GLY A 274 -3.66 -1.02 -19.14
C GLY A 274 -4.56 -2.25 -19.04
N ILE A 275 -5.75 -2.07 -18.47
CA ILE A 275 -6.65 -3.18 -18.14
C ILE A 275 -8.01 -3.00 -18.80
N SER A 276 -8.61 -4.08 -19.32
CA SER A 276 -9.93 -4.06 -19.98
C SER A 276 -11.06 -3.61 -19.04
N THR A 277 -10.95 -4.00 -17.76
CA THR A 277 -11.98 -3.80 -16.74
C THR A 277 -11.31 -3.39 -15.43
N PHE A 278 -11.53 -2.15 -15.00
CA PHE A 278 -10.93 -1.61 -13.77
C PHE A 278 -11.74 -1.89 -12.48
N ALA A 279 -12.97 -2.44 -12.59
CA ALA A 279 -13.83 -2.65 -11.43
C ALA A 279 -13.21 -3.58 -10.34
N PRO A 280 -12.57 -4.72 -10.69
CA PRO A 280 -11.90 -5.56 -9.70
C PRO A 280 -10.69 -4.88 -9.04
N VAL A 281 -9.95 -4.06 -9.81
CA VAL A 281 -8.83 -3.26 -9.28
C VAL A 281 -9.35 -2.26 -8.26
N TRP A 282 -10.45 -1.57 -8.59
CA TRP A 282 -11.11 -0.62 -7.70
C TRP A 282 -11.57 -1.26 -6.39
N GLU A 283 -12.18 -2.44 -6.48
CA GLU A 283 -12.63 -3.20 -5.31
C GLU A 283 -11.46 -3.61 -4.42
N ALA A 284 -10.42 -4.22 -5.00
CA ALA A 284 -9.20 -4.61 -4.28
C ALA A 284 -8.53 -3.41 -3.58
N MET A 285 -8.44 -2.26 -4.25
CA MET A 285 -7.91 -1.03 -3.66
C MET A 285 -8.73 -0.55 -2.45
N CYS A 286 -10.05 -0.55 -2.58
CA CYS A 286 -10.94 -0.10 -1.50
C CYS A 286 -10.88 -1.03 -0.29
N LEU A 287 -10.91 -2.34 -0.52
CA LEU A 287 -10.84 -3.35 0.53
C LEU A 287 -9.48 -3.34 1.23
N GLU A 288 -8.37 -3.24 0.48
CA GLU A 288 -7.03 -3.11 1.08
C GLU A 288 -6.92 -1.84 1.94
N ASP A 289 -7.47 -0.72 1.48
CA ASP A 289 -7.48 0.53 2.24
C ASP A 289 -8.34 0.42 3.52
N LEU A 290 -9.50 -0.25 3.45
CA LEU A 290 -10.33 -0.55 4.62
C LEU A 290 -9.59 -1.44 5.62
N LEU A 291 -8.93 -2.50 5.16
CA LEU A 291 -8.12 -3.38 6.00
C LEU A 291 -6.97 -2.62 6.66
N ARG A 292 -6.33 -1.69 5.95
CA ARG A 292 -5.22 -0.91 6.51
C ARG A 292 -5.69 0.12 7.53
N ARG A 293 -6.74 0.89 7.23
CA ARG A 293 -7.14 2.06 8.03
C ARG A 293 -8.23 1.77 9.06
N ARG A 294 -9.01 0.72 8.85
CA ARG A 294 -10.21 0.39 9.65
C ARG A 294 -10.26 -1.08 10.07
N SER A 295 -9.11 -1.77 10.17
CA SER A 295 -9.03 -3.18 10.60
C SER A 295 -9.82 -3.48 11.88
N SER A 296 -9.69 -2.61 12.87
CA SER A 296 -10.35 -2.73 14.18
C SER A 296 -11.87 -2.52 14.16
N LEU A 297 -12.41 -1.99 13.06
CA LEU A 297 -13.84 -1.88 12.82
C LEU A 297 -14.36 -2.98 11.90
N LEU A 298 -13.49 -3.74 11.23
CA LEU A 298 -13.93 -4.78 10.32
C LEU A 298 -14.48 -5.97 11.10
N ALA A 299 -15.72 -6.32 10.82
CA ALA A 299 -16.38 -7.53 11.31
C ALA A 299 -16.55 -8.59 10.22
N ALA A 300 -16.60 -8.20 8.95
CA ALA A 300 -16.45 -9.11 7.83
C ALA A 300 -15.75 -8.39 6.66
N CYS A 301 -15.00 -9.13 5.84
CA CYS A 301 -14.30 -8.60 4.68
C CYS A 301 -14.10 -9.70 3.64
N ASP A 302 -14.37 -9.38 2.38
CA ASP A 302 -13.87 -10.17 1.25
C ASP A 302 -12.35 -10.03 1.17
N ILE A 303 -11.65 -11.16 1.06
CA ILE A 303 -10.20 -11.22 0.92
C ILE A 303 -9.73 -11.86 -0.39
N SER A 304 -10.65 -12.12 -1.33
CA SER A 304 -10.38 -12.85 -2.57
C SER A 304 -9.32 -12.19 -3.45
N ASN A 305 -9.37 -10.86 -3.54
CA ASN A 305 -8.44 -10.05 -4.33
C ASN A 305 -7.51 -9.23 -3.43
N ILE A 306 -7.17 -9.74 -2.24
CA ILE A 306 -6.27 -9.10 -1.28
C ILE A 306 -4.94 -9.83 -1.23
N ARG A 307 -3.85 -9.07 -1.10
CA ARG A 307 -2.49 -9.61 -1.02
C ARG A 307 -2.36 -10.65 0.09
N PRO A 308 -1.72 -11.82 -0.15
CA PRO A 308 -1.60 -12.89 0.84
C PRO A 308 -0.99 -12.44 2.17
N GLY A 309 0.01 -11.55 2.15
CA GLY A 309 0.61 -11.01 3.37
C GLY A 309 -0.35 -10.19 4.23
N LEU A 310 -1.34 -9.54 3.62
CA LEU A 310 -2.39 -8.81 4.33
C LEU A 310 -3.55 -9.73 4.70
N ALA A 311 -3.96 -10.64 3.81
CA ALA A 311 -5.06 -11.59 4.03
C ALA A 311 -4.74 -12.64 5.11
N GLY A 312 -3.49 -13.11 5.17
CA GLY A 312 -3.02 -14.09 6.14
C GLY A 312 -2.89 -13.55 7.56
N ASN A 313 -2.69 -12.23 7.71
CA ASN A 313 -2.50 -11.57 9.00
C ASN A 313 -3.73 -10.73 9.40
N LEU A 314 -4.91 -11.36 9.39
CA LEU A 314 -6.17 -10.78 9.88
C LEU A 314 -6.61 -11.50 11.14
N PRO A 315 -5.91 -11.29 12.27
CA PRO A 315 -6.23 -11.98 13.52
C PRO A 315 -7.67 -11.62 13.96
N LEU A 316 -8.15 -10.42 13.62
CA LEU A 316 -9.50 -9.91 13.93
C LEU A 316 -10.64 -10.63 13.22
N LEU A 317 -10.37 -11.33 12.12
CA LEU A 317 -11.38 -12.02 11.32
C LEU A 317 -11.09 -13.53 11.29
N PRO A 318 -11.23 -14.25 12.42
CA PRO A 318 -10.77 -15.64 12.54
C PRO A 318 -11.61 -16.64 11.74
N ALA A 319 -12.88 -16.37 11.49
CA ALA A 319 -13.74 -17.28 10.73
C ALA A 319 -13.51 -17.08 9.24
N GLU A 320 -13.40 -18.16 8.49
CA GLU A 320 -13.22 -18.17 7.04
C GLU A 320 -14.35 -18.96 6.37
N GLN A 321 -14.96 -18.37 5.35
CA GLN A 321 -15.98 -18.99 4.52
C GLN A 321 -15.57 -18.83 3.05
N ALA A 322 -15.24 -19.94 2.40
CA ALA A 322 -14.98 -19.98 0.96
C ALA A 322 -16.25 -20.41 0.20
N MET A 323 -16.46 -19.84 -0.97
CA MET A 323 -17.54 -20.22 -1.89
C MET A 323 -17.10 -20.11 -3.34
N VAL A 324 -17.81 -20.81 -4.23
CA VAL A 324 -17.61 -20.68 -5.67
C VAL A 324 -18.79 -19.92 -6.25
N ILE A 325 -18.54 -18.69 -6.73
CA ILE A 325 -19.53 -17.87 -7.44
C ILE A 325 -19.12 -17.85 -8.91
N ASP A 326 -19.99 -18.36 -9.79
CA ASP A 326 -19.77 -18.38 -11.24
C ASP A 326 -18.40 -18.96 -11.68
N GLY A 327 -17.88 -19.93 -10.92
CA GLY A 327 -16.59 -20.58 -11.17
C GLY A 327 -15.36 -19.90 -10.55
N ALA A 328 -15.52 -18.72 -9.93
CA ALA A 328 -14.47 -18.06 -9.17
C ALA A 328 -14.57 -18.42 -7.68
N SER A 329 -13.43 -18.74 -7.05
CA SER A 329 -13.36 -18.95 -5.60
C SER A 329 -13.32 -17.59 -4.91
N VAL A 330 -14.26 -17.36 -4.00
CA VAL A 330 -14.39 -16.13 -3.23
C VAL A 330 -14.32 -16.48 -1.74
N THR A 331 -13.49 -15.77 -0.98
CA THR A 331 -13.21 -16.05 0.43
C THR A 331 -13.59 -14.87 1.31
N LEU A 332 -14.58 -15.06 2.18
CA LEU A 332 -14.98 -14.10 3.21
C LEU A 332 -14.30 -14.46 4.52
N ARG A 333 -13.74 -13.46 5.20
CA ARG A 333 -13.34 -13.60 6.61
C ARG A 333 -14.24 -12.77 7.51
N SER A 334 -14.59 -13.28 8.68
CA SER A 334 -15.47 -12.60 9.63
C SER A 334 -15.09 -12.83 11.10
N VAL A 335 -15.62 -11.98 11.98
CA VAL A 335 -15.59 -12.22 13.43
C VAL A 335 -16.50 -13.38 13.80
N ALA A 336 -16.16 -14.07 14.89
CA ALA A 336 -16.98 -15.17 15.42
C ALA A 336 -18.43 -14.76 15.76
N GLU A 337 -18.66 -13.49 16.11
CA GLU A 337 -20.01 -12.96 16.35
C GLU A 337 -20.92 -13.06 15.11
N LEU A 338 -20.34 -13.00 13.90
CA LEU A 338 -21.07 -13.09 12.63
C LEU A 338 -21.04 -14.49 12.01
N ASP A 339 -20.62 -15.50 12.78
CA ASP A 339 -20.57 -16.87 12.29
C ASP A 339 -21.96 -17.36 11.83
N GLY A 340 -22.00 -17.96 10.64
CA GLY A 340 -23.21 -18.43 9.96
C GLY A 340 -24.13 -17.34 9.39
N VAL A 341 -23.89 -16.05 9.63
CA VAL A 341 -24.75 -14.95 9.12
C VAL A 341 -24.81 -14.93 7.60
N PHE A 342 -23.66 -15.22 6.97
CA PHE A 342 -23.48 -15.18 5.52
C PHE A 342 -23.64 -16.56 4.86
N GLY A 343 -24.03 -17.57 5.64
CA GLY A 343 -24.36 -18.90 5.16
C GLY A 343 -25.71 -18.96 4.43
N SER A 344 -25.95 -20.07 3.73
CA SER A 344 -27.25 -20.34 3.12
C SER A 344 -28.27 -20.70 4.19
N ASP A 345 -29.48 -20.13 4.14
CA ASP A 345 -30.62 -20.51 4.98
C ASP A 345 -31.74 -21.22 4.21
N GLY A 346 -31.49 -21.62 2.97
CA GLY A 346 -32.51 -22.24 2.10
C GLY A 346 -33.48 -21.26 1.44
N HIS A 347 -33.50 -19.98 1.82
CA HIS A 347 -34.39 -18.96 1.26
C HIS A 347 -33.67 -17.85 0.50
N THR A 348 -32.51 -17.39 0.98
CA THR A 348 -31.77 -16.28 0.34
C THR A 348 -30.44 -16.70 -0.30
N GLY A 349 -30.09 -17.99 -0.26
CA GLY A 349 -28.77 -18.47 -0.69
C GLY A 349 -27.63 -17.95 0.20
N GLN A 350 -26.39 -18.24 -0.20
CA GLN A 350 -25.21 -17.68 0.47
C GLN A 350 -25.07 -16.19 0.16
N LEU A 351 -24.53 -15.46 1.14
CA LEU A 351 -24.42 -14.01 1.16
C LEU A 351 -22.94 -13.63 1.18
N PHE A 352 -22.59 -12.53 0.50
CA PHE A 352 -21.18 -12.17 0.33
C PHE A 352 -21.01 -10.64 0.23
N PRO A 353 -20.98 -9.94 1.37
CA PRO A 353 -20.73 -8.51 1.39
C PRO A 353 -19.24 -8.24 1.18
N ASP A 354 -18.90 -7.14 0.52
CA ASP A 354 -17.51 -6.77 0.30
C ASP A 354 -16.84 -6.45 1.65
N ALA A 355 -17.53 -5.72 2.53
CA ALA A 355 -17.15 -5.59 3.93
C ALA A 355 -18.33 -5.30 4.86
N VAL A 356 -18.17 -5.59 6.14
CA VAL A 356 -19.06 -5.14 7.21
C VAL A 356 -18.22 -4.47 8.29
N LEU A 357 -18.56 -3.23 8.62
CA LEU A 357 -17.97 -2.49 9.72
C LEU A 357 -18.85 -2.60 10.96
N ARG A 358 -18.26 -2.84 12.12
CA ARG A 358 -18.94 -2.97 13.41
C ARG A 358 -18.41 -1.93 14.38
N ARG A 359 -19.33 -1.11 14.90
CA ARG A 359 -19.05 -0.09 15.90
C ARG A 359 -19.84 -0.44 17.15
N SER A 360 -19.19 -1.16 18.05
CA SER A 360 -19.72 -1.41 19.39
C SER A 360 -18.59 -1.50 20.39
N GLU A 361 -18.93 -1.24 21.66
CA GLU A 361 -18.01 -1.40 22.78
C GLU A 361 -17.34 -2.79 22.80
N PRO A 362 -18.10 -3.90 22.72
CA PRO A 362 -17.51 -5.23 22.84
C PRO A 362 -16.61 -5.59 21.66
N HIS A 363 -17.01 -5.24 20.42
CA HIS A 363 -16.22 -5.52 19.23
C HIS A 363 -14.89 -4.76 19.24
N LEU A 364 -14.95 -3.45 19.53
CA LEU A 364 -13.76 -2.64 19.63
C LEU A 364 -12.84 -3.14 20.76
N LYS A 365 -13.38 -3.51 21.93
CA LYS A 365 -12.58 -4.09 23.01
C LYS A 365 -11.84 -5.35 22.56
N ALA A 366 -12.55 -6.29 21.92
CA ALA A 366 -11.93 -7.50 21.38
C ALA A 366 -10.80 -7.17 20.39
N ALA A 367 -11.00 -6.14 19.55
CA ALA A 367 -9.98 -5.71 18.62
C ALA A 367 -8.71 -5.20 19.31
N PHE A 368 -8.85 -4.44 20.38
CA PHE A 368 -7.72 -3.97 21.20
C PHE A 368 -7.03 -5.11 21.96
N TYR A 369 -7.80 -6.07 22.49
CA TYR A 369 -7.23 -7.23 23.19
C TYR A 369 -6.28 -7.98 22.28
N GLN A 370 -6.73 -8.22 21.04
CA GLN A 370 -5.93 -8.89 20.03
C GLN A 370 -4.75 -8.04 19.54
N TRP A 371 -4.94 -6.73 19.35
CA TRP A 371 -3.86 -5.80 18.99
C TRP A 371 -2.68 -5.89 19.97
N TYR A 372 -2.97 -5.98 21.27
CA TYR A 372 -1.95 -6.11 22.30
C TYR A 372 -1.56 -7.55 22.63
N GLY A 373 -2.15 -8.55 21.98
CA GLY A 373 -1.84 -9.97 22.20
C GLY A 373 -2.24 -10.47 23.59
N VAL A 374 -3.31 -9.93 24.19
CA VAL A 374 -3.79 -10.32 25.53
C VAL A 374 -5.23 -10.82 25.46
N ALA A 375 -5.61 -11.71 26.38
CA ALA A 375 -6.99 -12.21 26.45
C ALA A 375 -8.00 -11.13 26.89
N SER A 376 -7.54 -10.16 27.68
CA SER A 376 -8.33 -9.06 28.19
C SER A 376 -7.41 -7.94 28.67
N LEU A 377 -7.83 -6.69 28.45
CA LEU A 377 -7.24 -5.50 29.05
C LEU A 377 -7.87 -5.18 30.42
N ALA A 378 -8.33 -6.16 31.18
CA ALA A 378 -8.75 -5.97 32.56
C ALA A 378 -7.55 -5.76 33.49
N ASP A 379 -7.75 -4.99 34.55
CA ASP A 379 -6.74 -4.74 35.60
C ASP A 379 -6.20 -6.00 36.29
N VAL A 380 -6.93 -7.12 36.23
CA VAL A 380 -6.52 -8.38 36.85
C VAL A 380 -5.48 -9.12 36.00
N THR A 381 -5.50 -8.96 34.68
CA THR A 381 -4.62 -9.64 33.72
C THR A 381 -3.41 -8.79 33.32
N LEU A 382 -3.60 -7.49 33.14
CA LEU A 382 -2.59 -6.57 32.62
C LEU A 382 -1.29 -6.51 33.43
N PRO A 383 -1.29 -6.30 34.76
CA PRO A 383 -0.05 -6.09 35.52
C PRO A 383 0.93 -7.27 35.44
N ALA A 384 0.43 -8.49 35.29
CA ALA A 384 1.24 -9.70 35.16
C ALA A 384 1.93 -9.82 33.79
N ALA A 385 1.41 -9.14 32.76
CA ALA A 385 1.96 -9.11 31.40
C ALA A 385 2.98 -7.97 31.19
N ILE A 386 3.18 -7.10 32.18
CA ILE A 386 4.11 -5.98 32.11
C ILE A 386 5.50 -6.40 32.63
N PRO A 387 6.60 -6.01 31.97
CA PRO A 387 7.94 -6.30 32.46
C PRO A 387 8.15 -5.75 33.89
N ALA A 388 8.77 -6.56 34.75
CA ALA A 388 9.03 -6.22 36.15
C ALA A 388 9.81 -4.90 36.32
N THR A 389 10.63 -4.54 35.33
CA THR A 389 11.38 -3.28 35.26
C THR A 389 10.48 -2.04 35.35
N TYR A 390 9.28 -2.09 34.76
CA TYR A 390 8.30 -1.00 34.83
C TYR A 390 7.32 -1.14 36.01
N GLY A 391 7.14 -2.36 36.52
CA GLY A 391 6.10 -2.68 37.50
C GLY A 391 6.18 -1.84 38.79
N ALA A 392 7.38 -1.64 39.35
CA ALA A 392 7.55 -0.86 40.57
C ALA A 392 7.12 0.61 40.39
N ALA A 393 7.61 1.27 39.34
CA ALA A 393 7.32 2.66 39.05
C ALA A 393 5.83 2.87 38.72
N LEU A 394 5.23 1.95 37.97
CA LEU A 394 3.79 1.97 37.63
C LEU A 394 2.90 1.77 38.87
N ASN A 395 3.29 0.90 39.80
CA ASN A 395 2.58 0.72 41.06
C ASN A 395 2.65 1.97 41.95
N LYS A 396 3.81 2.64 41.99
CA LYS A 396 3.97 3.94 42.66
C LYS A 396 3.08 5.00 42.02
N LEU A 397 3.04 5.02 40.69
CA LEU A 397 2.19 5.93 39.92
C LEU A 397 0.70 5.70 40.20
N ARG A 398 0.23 4.45 40.33
CA ARG A 398 -1.17 4.11 40.68
C ARG A 398 -1.53 4.35 42.15
N SER A 399 -0.57 4.67 43.02
CA SER A 399 -0.83 4.84 44.45
C SER A 399 -1.71 6.07 44.75
N ARG A 400 -2.32 6.13 45.94
CA ARG A 400 -3.18 7.26 46.36
C ARG A 400 -2.43 8.50 46.85
N GLY A 401 -1.09 8.51 46.85
CA GLY A 401 -0.27 9.58 47.46
C GLY A 401 0.54 10.37 46.45
N GLY A 402 0.29 11.69 46.35
CA GLY A 402 0.99 12.59 45.42
C GLY A 402 2.52 12.46 45.42
N PRO A 403 3.22 12.38 46.57
CA PRO A 403 4.67 12.18 46.58
C PRO A 403 5.12 10.87 45.93
N LYS A 404 4.44 9.75 46.21
CA LYS A 404 4.74 8.44 45.60
C LYS A 404 4.42 8.44 44.11
N GLN A 405 3.37 9.13 43.70
CA GLN A 405 3.04 9.29 42.28
C GLN A 405 4.11 10.08 41.52
N ASN A 406 4.65 11.14 42.13
CA ASN A 406 5.76 11.92 41.57
C ASN A 406 7.03 11.08 41.45
N GLU A 407 7.37 10.32 42.49
CA GLU A 407 8.49 9.37 42.47
C GLU A 407 8.34 8.35 41.32
N GLY A 408 7.16 7.75 41.17
CA GLY A 408 6.89 6.82 40.06
C GLY A 408 7.01 7.48 38.68
N ALA A 409 6.60 8.75 38.53
CA ALA A 409 6.77 9.48 37.27
C ALA A 409 8.24 9.78 36.95
N ASP A 410 9.04 10.14 37.96
CA ASP A 410 10.46 10.41 37.80
C ASP A 410 11.25 9.14 37.46
N GLU A 411 10.89 8.01 38.07
CA GLU A 411 11.44 6.69 37.72
C GLU A 411 11.11 6.29 36.27
N LEU A 412 9.85 6.47 35.84
CA LEU A 412 9.45 6.18 34.47
C LEU A 412 10.20 7.05 33.46
N ARG A 413 10.46 8.34 33.74
CA ARG A 413 11.28 9.19 32.87
C ARG A 413 12.68 8.63 32.65
N VAL A 414 13.29 8.08 33.70
CA VAL A 414 14.63 7.47 33.59
C VAL A 414 14.55 6.18 32.75
N LEU A 415 13.57 5.32 33.02
CA LEU A 415 13.39 4.06 32.30
C LEU A 415 13.14 4.28 30.80
N LEU A 416 12.28 5.25 30.43
CA LEU A 416 11.98 5.56 29.03
C LEU A 416 13.20 6.04 28.24
N LYS A 417 14.17 6.67 28.90
CA LYS A 417 15.45 7.07 28.26
C LYS A 417 16.37 5.88 28.02
N GLN A 418 16.26 4.85 28.85
CA GLN A 418 17.11 3.65 28.78
C GLN A 418 16.54 2.61 27.81
N SER A 419 15.22 2.43 27.82
CA SER A 419 14.55 1.41 27.03
C SER A 419 13.16 1.91 26.60
N PRO A 420 12.82 1.86 25.30
CA PRO A 420 11.47 2.16 24.85
C PRO A 420 10.49 1.06 25.31
N PRO A 421 9.28 1.41 25.79
CA PRO A 421 8.33 0.41 26.26
C PRO A 421 7.68 -0.29 25.07
N SER A 422 7.22 -1.53 25.29
CA SER A 422 6.35 -2.23 24.34
C SER A 422 4.98 -1.52 24.22
N PRO A 423 4.22 -1.74 23.13
CA PRO A 423 2.89 -1.16 22.97
C PRO A 423 1.95 -1.42 24.17
N LEU A 424 1.91 -2.66 24.67
CA LEU A 424 1.12 -3.03 25.85
C LEU A 424 1.58 -2.29 27.12
N THR A 425 2.89 -2.11 27.29
CA THR A 425 3.45 -1.36 28.43
C THR A 425 3.10 0.11 28.33
N ALA A 426 3.22 0.71 27.14
CA ALA A 426 2.85 2.09 26.86
C ALA A 426 1.35 2.34 27.11
N PHE A 427 0.49 1.42 26.68
CA PHE A 427 -0.94 1.43 26.99
C PHE A 427 -1.19 1.40 28.50
N TYR A 428 -0.57 0.47 29.22
CA TYR A 428 -0.74 0.38 30.67
C TYR A 428 -0.17 1.59 31.42
N MET A 429 0.91 2.21 30.94
CA MET A 429 1.41 3.48 31.44
C MET A 429 0.35 4.58 31.32
N GLY A 430 -0.29 4.72 30.15
CA GLY A 430 -1.41 5.64 29.95
C GLY A 430 -2.54 5.41 30.95
N ARG A 431 -2.92 4.16 31.19
CA ARG A 431 -3.90 3.80 32.22
C ARG A 431 -3.47 4.23 33.62
N CYS A 432 -2.23 3.96 34.02
CA CYS A 432 -1.70 4.36 35.33
C CYS A 432 -1.72 5.89 35.52
N LEU A 433 -1.43 6.65 34.47
CA LEU A 433 -1.47 8.12 34.49
C LEU A 433 -2.89 8.66 34.67
N SER A 434 -3.89 8.03 34.05
CA SER A 434 -5.30 8.38 34.21
C SER A 434 -5.83 7.98 35.59
N ALA A 435 -5.55 6.76 36.03
CA ALA A 435 -6.01 6.19 37.29
C ALA A 435 -5.49 6.92 38.54
N SER A 436 -4.40 7.67 38.42
CA SER A 436 -3.79 8.41 39.52
C SER A 436 -4.31 9.85 39.67
N TYR A 437 -5.14 10.34 38.75
CA TYR A 437 -5.52 11.76 38.62
C TYR A 437 -6.43 12.26 39.75
N GLN A 438 -6.11 13.46 40.27
CA GLN A 438 -6.83 14.21 41.29
C GLN A 438 -7.34 15.54 40.68
N PRO A 439 -8.53 16.06 41.06
CA PRO A 439 -9.13 17.25 40.44
C PRO A 439 -8.23 18.50 40.43
N ASP A 440 -7.38 18.69 41.45
CA ASP A 440 -6.53 19.88 41.60
C ASP A 440 -5.03 19.53 41.56
N MET A 441 -4.50 19.19 40.38
CA MET A 441 -3.06 18.93 40.22
C MET A 441 -2.26 20.20 39.95
N SER A 442 -1.30 20.51 40.84
CA SER A 442 -0.34 21.60 40.62
C SER A 442 0.55 21.35 39.40
N ASP A 443 0.83 22.39 38.62
CA ASP A 443 1.83 22.39 37.54
C ASP A 443 3.25 22.14 38.04
N SER A 444 3.51 22.28 39.35
CA SER A 444 4.81 21.98 39.95
C SER A 444 5.07 20.48 40.11
N TRP A 445 4.06 19.61 40.01
CA TRP A 445 4.20 18.18 40.26
C TRP A 445 4.88 17.47 39.09
N SER A 446 5.92 16.67 39.40
CA SER A 446 6.68 15.88 38.43
C SER A 446 5.78 15.05 37.52
N ARG A 447 4.74 14.43 38.08
CA ARG A 447 3.77 13.62 37.33
C ARG A 447 2.96 14.42 36.32
N ASN A 448 2.47 15.61 36.68
CA ASN A 448 1.67 16.43 35.78
C ASN A 448 2.52 16.86 34.57
N LYS A 449 3.75 17.31 34.83
CA LYS A 449 4.74 17.60 33.79
C LYS A 449 5.00 16.38 32.90
N PHE A 450 5.18 15.20 33.50
CA PHE A 450 5.43 13.96 32.75
C PHE A 450 4.26 13.57 31.84
N THR A 451 3.03 13.72 32.32
CA THR A 451 1.81 13.47 31.53
C THR A 451 1.74 14.43 30.34
N LYS A 452 2.00 15.72 30.57
CA LYS A 452 2.03 16.74 29.50
C LYS A 452 3.17 16.47 28.51
N GLU A 453 4.34 16.03 28.96
CA GLU A 453 5.47 15.65 28.09
C GLU A 453 5.06 14.51 27.15
N LEU A 454 4.52 13.41 27.69
CA LEU A 454 4.10 12.25 26.89
C LEU A 454 2.98 12.58 25.91
N LEU A 455 1.96 13.33 26.36
CA LEU A 455 0.84 13.73 25.50
C LEU A 455 1.21 14.82 24.49
N ASN A 456 2.37 15.46 24.59
CA ASN A 456 2.88 16.38 23.56
C ASN A 456 3.92 15.73 22.64
N ALA A 457 4.43 14.54 22.97
CA ALA A 457 5.46 13.82 22.24
C ALA A 457 4.89 12.95 21.10
N ALA A 458 4.10 13.54 20.20
CA ALA A 458 3.42 12.86 19.08
C ALA A 458 4.36 12.18 18.06
N VAL A 459 5.66 12.37 18.18
CA VAL A 459 6.69 11.79 17.30
C VAL A 459 7.17 10.42 17.82
N THR A 460 6.83 10.06 19.06
CA THR A 460 7.26 8.78 19.64
C THR A 460 6.37 7.63 19.18
N ARG A 461 6.98 6.48 18.91
CA ARG A 461 6.28 5.26 18.41
C ARG A 461 5.17 4.80 19.36
N GLN A 462 5.31 5.08 20.66
CA GLN A 462 4.42 4.64 21.73
C GLN A 462 3.30 5.62 22.06
N TYR A 463 3.28 6.79 21.41
CA TYR A 463 2.36 7.87 21.73
C TYR A 463 0.89 7.45 21.59
N ALA A 464 0.53 6.77 20.50
CA ALA A 464 -0.85 6.33 20.28
C ALA A 464 -1.32 5.38 21.39
N ASP A 465 -0.48 4.43 21.80
CA ASP A 465 -0.80 3.49 22.88
C ASP A 465 -0.99 4.19 24.23
N ILE A 466 -0.15 5.18 24.55
CA ILE A 466 -0.29 5.98 25.79
C ILE A 466 -1.63 6.71 25.79
N VAL A 467 -1.99 7.36 24.68
CA VAL A 467 -3.27 8.08 24.52
C VAL A 467 -4.45 7.11 24.66
N CYS A 468 -4.38 5.93 24.00
CA CYS A 468 -5.38 4.85 24.14
C CYS A 468 -5.57 4.49 25.62
N GLY A 469 -4.48 4.25 26.34
CA GLY A 469 -4.51 3.86 27.75
C GLY A 469 -5.13 4.91 28.66
N VAL A 470 -4.81 6.19 28.45
CA VAL A 470 -5.40 7.30 29.24
C VAL A 470 -6.91 7.33 29.08
N LEU A 471 -7.41 7.17 27.86
CA LEU A 471 -8.83 7.21 27.55
C LEU A 471 -9.57 5.93 27.97
N TRP A 472 -8.90 4.78 27.95
CA TRP A 472 -9.49 3.49 28.33
C TRP A 472 -10.07 3.50 29.75
N GLU A 473 -9.31 4.06 30.71
CA GLU A 473 -9.74 4.22 32.11
C GLU A 473 -10.96 5.13 32.25
N VAL A 474 -11.08 6.13 31.38
CA VAL A 474 -12.13 7.15 31.44
C VAL A 474 -13.42 6.61 30.84
N LEU A 475 -13.32 5.84 29.75
CA LEU A 475 -14.45 5.43 28.93
C LEU A 475 -15.15 4.14 29.40
N PHE A 476 -14.41 3.18 29.99
CA PHE A 476 -14.96 1.85 30.29
C PHE A 476 -15.20 1.60 31.80
N ASP A 477 -16.20 0.77 32.13
CA ASP A 477 -16.74 0.61 33.50
C ASP A 477 -16.21 -0.63 34.29
N LYS A 478 -16.44 -0.58 35.62
CA LYS A 478 -16.11 -1.42 36.80
C LYS A 478 -15.38 -2.78 36.69
N HIS A 479 -15.51 -3.55 35.62
CA HIS A 479 -14.84 -4.86 35.50
C HIS A 479 -13.43 -4.75 34.89
N ASP A 480 -13.20 -3.79 34.00
CA ASP A 480 -11.89 -3.57 33.37
C ASP A 480 -11.01 -2.56 34.15
N ALA A 481 -11.63 -1.61 34.85
CA ALA A 481 -11.00 -0.56 35.65
C ALA A 481 -11.46 -0.68 37.11
N LYS A 482 -10.67 -1.34 37.97
CA LYS A 482 -11.03 -1.49 39.39
C LYS A 482 -10.77 -0.18 40.14
N ARG A 483 -11.77 0.72 40.20
CA ARG A 483 -11.91 1.65 41.34
C ARG A 483 -13.00 1.11 42.27
N GLY A 484 -12.57 0.69 43.46
CA GLY A 484 -13.36 -0.09 44.41
C GLY A 484 -14.62 0.60 44.97
N ALA A 485 -15.42 -0.23 45.64
CA ALA A 485 -16.80 -0.04 46.11
C ALA A 485 -17.03 1.05 47.19
N ASP A 486 -16.42 2.23 47.11
CA ASP A 486 -16.82 3.35 47.97
C ASP A 486 -18.03 4.09 47.38
N ALA A 487 -19.20 3.53 47.69
CA ALA A 487 -20.53 3.93 47.25
C ALA A 487 -21.02 5.28 47.82
N ARG A 488 -20.18 6.33 47.85
CA ARG A 488 -20.63 7.69 48.25
C ARG A 488 -20.68 8.70 47.13
N ILE A 489 -20.05 8.43 45.99
CA ILE A 489 -20.23 9.22 44.77
C ILE A 489 -20.38 8.24 43.63
N GLY A 490 -21.62 8.05 43.16
CA GLY A 490 -21.90 7.30 41.94
C GLY A 490 -21.34 8.06 40.76
N HIS A 491 -20.03 7.95 40.51
CA HIS A 491 -19.38 8.63 39.40
C HIS A 491 -19.89 8.09 38.07
N ARG A 492 -20.84 8.82 37.49
CA ARG A 492 -21.36 8.57 36.14
C ARG A 492 -20.21 8.79 35.14
N ARG A 493 -20.31 8.21 33.94
CA ARG A 493 -19.37 8.48 32.83
C ARG A 493 -19.17 10.00 32.58
N SER A 494 -20.15 10.85 32.92
CA SER A 494 -20.06 12.32 32.88
C SER A 494 -18.94 12.89 33.74
N ASP A 495 -18.81 12.43 34.99
CA ASP A 495 -17.88 12.99 35.97
C ASP A 495 -16.42 12.66 35.61
N ARG A 496 -16.20 11.58 34.86
CA ARG A 496 -14.86 11.17 34.39
C ARG A 496 -14.36 12.03 33.22
N LYS A 497 -15.25 12.73 32.51
CA LYS A 497 -14.88 13.68 31.45
C LYS A 497 -14.34 15.00 32.00
N GLU A 498 -14.55 15.27 33.28
CA GLU A 498 -14.08 16.47 33.97
C GLU A 498 -12.61 16.35 34.42
N LEU A 499 -11.95 15.21 34.16
CA LEU A 499 -10.52 15.03 34.46
C LEU A 499 -9.64 15.75 33.43
N ASP A 500 -8.65 16.56 33.85
CA ASP A 500 -7.79 17.26 32.87
C ASP A 500 -6.98 16.29 32.01
N CYS A 501 -6.62 15.11 32.51
CA CYS A 501 -5.90 14.12 31.70
C CYS A 501 -6.70 13.68 30.47
N TYR A 502 -8.02 13.61 30.59
CA TYR A 502 -8.94 13.33 29.50
C TYR A 502 -8.99 14.52 28.53
N SER A 503 -9.12 15.75 29.03
CA SER A 503 -9.09 16.97 28.21
C SER A 503 -7.77 17.11 27.43
N LEU A 504 -6.64 16.81 28.08
CA LEU A 504 -5.31 16.80 27.46
C LEU A 504 -5.19 15.73 26.37
N ALA A 505 -5.68 14.51 26.62
CA ALA A 505 -5.67 13.44 25.63
C ALA A 505 -6.52 13.80 24.40
N MET A 506 -7.73 14.33 24.61
CA MET A 506 -8.62 14.76 23.52
C MET A 506 -8.06 15.93 22.71
N ALA A 507 -7.47 16.94 23.38
CA ALA A 507 -6.79 18.04 22.71
C ALA A 507 -5.62 17.52 21.86
N SER A 508 -4.90 16.53 22.36
CA SER A 508 -3.78 15.92 21.66
C SER A 508 -4.22 15.09 20.44
N ILE A 509 -5.32 14.33 20.54
CA ILE A 509 -5.94 13.63 19.40
C ILE A 509 -6.35 14.62 18.33
N LYS A 510 -7.08 15.68 18.68
CA LYS A 510 -7.52 16.70 17.70
C LYS A 510 -6.34 17.32 16.94
N LYS A 511 -5.22 17.53 17.62
CA LYS A 511 -3.99 18.09 17.04
C LYS A 511 -3.26 17.10 16.12
N ASN A 512 -3.29 15.80 16.42
CA ASN A 512 -2.40 14.82 15.78
C ASN A 512 -3.11 13.71 14.98
N LYS A 513 -4.44 13.65 14.95
CA LYS A 513 -5.19 12.53 14.34
C LYS A 513 -4.94 12.29 12.87
N GLN A 514 -4.59 13.34 12.11
CA GLN A 514 -4.23 13.18 10.69
C GLN A 514 -2.83 12.59 10.49
N ARG A 515 -1.97 12.60 11.52
CA ARG A 515 -0.59 12.13 11.45
C ARG A 515 -0.43 10.68 11.92
N LEU A 516 -1.37 10.15 12.70
CA LEU A 516 -1.28 8.85 13.34
C LEU A 516 -2.61 8.10 13.25
N ALA A 517 -2.67 7.05 12.41
CA ALA A 517 -3.87 6.23 12.20
C ALA A 517 -4.44 5.62 13.50
N GLY A 518 -3.58 5.33 14.48
CA GLY A 518 -4.00 4.81 15.78
C GLY A 518 -4.93 5.77 16.56
N LEU A 519 -4.84 7.09 16.35
CA LEU A 519 -5.68 8.07 17.05
C LEU A 519 -7.08 8.19 16.45
N GLU A 520 -7.27 7.87 15.17
CA GLU A 520 -8.60 7.82 14.55
C GLU A 520 -9.46 6.74 15.24
N LEU A 521 -8.86 5.57 15.50
CA LEU A 521 -9.51 4.50 16.24
C LEU A 521 -9.89 4.90 17.67
N VAL A 522 -9.06 5.70 18.32
CA VAL A 522 -9.31 6.21 19.67
C VAL A 522 -10.45 7.23 19.70
N GLU A 523 -10.53 8.10 18.69
CA GLU A 523 -11.67 9.01 18.51
C GLU A 523 -12.97 8.23 18.25
N TYR A 524 -12.92 7.12 17.50
CA TYR A 524 -14.08 6.24 17.29
C TYR A 524 -14.50 5.49 18.56
N LEU A 525 -13.55 4.92 19.31
CA LEU A 525 -13.83 4.31 20.62
C LEU A 525 -14.55 5.28 21.55
N TYR A 526 -14.06 6.52 21.56
CA TYR A 526 -14.63 7.61 22.33
C TYR A 526 -16.09 7.87 21.96
N ASP A 527 -16.38 7.97 20.66
CA ASP A 527 -17.74 8.14 20.16
C ASP A 527 -18.63 6.95 20.53
N CYS A 528 -18.13 5.71 20.40
CA CYS A 528 -18.85 4.49 20.74
C CYS A 528 -19.25 4.46 22.23
N ALA A 529 -18.29 4.68 23.11
CA ALA A 529 -18.49 4.62 24.56
C ALA A 529 -19.40 5.73 25.11
N LEU A 530 -19.51 6.87 24.42
CA LEU A 530 -20.32 8.00 24.90
C LEU A 530 -21.70 8.10 24.28
N LYS A 531 -21.81 7.77 23.00
CA LYS A 531 -23.08 7.83 22.28
C LYS A 531 -23.90 6.56 22.46
N ASP A 532 -23.36 5.57 23.19
CA ASP A 532 -23.91 4.21 23.30
C ASP A 532 -24.25 3.66 21.91
N THR A 533 -23.34 3.91 20.97
CA THR A 533 -23.58 3.58 19.56
C THR A 533 -23.25 2.13 19.36
N ASP A 534 -24.30 1.38 19.03
CA ASP A 534 -24.23 0.01 18.60
C ASP A 534 -24.66 -0.02 17.12
N GLU A 535 -23.69 0.02 16.21
CA GLU A 535 -23.92 0.19 14.78
C GLU A 535 -23.22 -0.91 13.97
N ALA A 536 -23.84 -1.34 12.88
CA ALA A 536 -23.21 -2.13 11.82
C ALA A 536 -23.43 -1.46 10.46
N VAL A 537 -22.37 -1.39 9.66
CA VAL A 537 -22.41 -0.83 8.31
C VAL A 537 -22.04 -1.88 7.30
N VAL A 538 -22.96 -2.21 6.40
CA VAL A 538 -22.67 -3.04 5.24
C VAL A 538 -22.07 -2.16 4.15
N VAL A 539 -20.86 -2.48 3.71
CA VAL A 539 -20.15 -1.74 2.67
C VAL A 539 -20.17 -2.56 1.39
N ASP A 540 -20.63 -1.92 0.32
CA ASP A 540 -20.71 -2.52 -1.01
C ASP A 540 -20.04 -1.56 -2.01
N ILE A 541 -18.97 -2.03 -2.62
CA ILE A 541 -18.13 -1.27 -3.54
C ILE A 541 -18.75 -1.37 -4.93
N LYS A 542 -18.83 -0.22 -5.60
CA LYS A 542 -19.49 -0.09 -6.90
C LYS A 542 -18.63 0.75 -7.81
N TYR A 543 -18.31 0.21 -8.98
CA TYR A 543 -17.57 0.93 -10.00
C TYR A 543 -18.50 1.68 -10.96
N LEU A 544 -19.13 2.74 -10.44
CA LEU A 544 -20.13 3.59 -11.11
C LEU A 544 -19.83 5.07 -10.84
N THR A 545 -20.20 5.98 -11.73
CA THR A 545 -20.13 7.42 -11.42
C THR A 545 -21.28 7.85 -10.50
N ARG A 546 -21.11 8.98 -9.81
CA ARG A 546 -22.17 9.61 -9.01
C ARG A 546 -23.37 9.98 -9.88
N ASP A 547 -23.13 10.57 -11.05
CA ASP A 547 -24.19 10.97 -11.97
C ASP A 547 -25.04 9.77 -12.42
N TYR A 548 -24.41 8.63 -12.70
CA TYR A 548 -25.12 7.40 -13.01
C TYR A 548 -25.94 6.88 -11.83
N ALA A 549 -25.35 6.87 -10.62
CA ALA A 549 -26.03 6.40 -9.41
C ALA A 549 -27.24 7.29 -9.04
N CYS A 550 -27.17 8.60 -9.31
CA CYS A 550 -28.22 9.55 -8.98
C CYS A 550 -29.25 9.75 -10.10
N ASP A 551 -29.04 9.21 -11.31
CA ASP A 551 -30.04 9.27 -12.39
C ASP A 551 -31.30 8.47 -12.01
N PRO A 552 -32.49 9.10 -11.97
CA PRO A 552 -33.75 8.42 -11.66
C PRO A 552 -34.03 7.15 -12.48
N LYS A 553 -33.57 7.08 -13.73
CA LYS A 553 -33.75 5.90 -14.61
C LYS A 553 -32.92 4.72 -14.13
N ASN A 554 -31.67 4.98 -13.72
CA ASN A 554 -30.74 3.95 -13.28
C ASN A 554 -31.01 3.52 -11.83
N ILE A 555 -31.55 4.41 -10.99
CA ILE A 555 -31.96 4.09 -9.62
C ILE A 555 -32.97 2.94 -9.60
N ALA A 556 -33.90 2.87 -10.56
CA ALA A 556 -34.87 1.77 -10.63
C ALA A 556 -34.20 0.41 -10.86
N GLU A 557 -33.19 0.36 -11.73
CA GLU A 557 -32.40 -0.85 -11.98
C GLU A 557 -31.53 -1.21 -10.77
N LEU A 558 -30.82 -0.22 -10.22
CA LEU A 558 -29.99 -0.38 -9.01
C LEU A 558 -30.82 -0.86 -7.82
N ARG A 559 -32.07 -0.40 -7.70
CA ARG A 559 -33.02 -0.86 -6.69
C ARG A 559 -33.29 -2.36 -6.79
N GLY A 560 -33.56 -2.84 -8.00
CA GLY A 560 -33.86 -4.25 -8.25
C GLY A 560 -32.67 -5.18 -8.02
N ARG A 561 -31.45 -4.75 -8.39
CA ARG A 561 -30.24 -5.60 -8.36
C ARG A 561 -29.39 -5.45 -7.11
N SER A 562 -29.16 -4.23 -6.65
CA SER A 562 -28.17 -3.92 -5.62
C SER A 562 -28.80 -3.52 -4.29
N VAL A 563 -29.82 -2.65 -4.29
CA VAL A 563 -30.47 -2.19 -3.04
C VAL A 563 -31.18 -3.35 -2.33
N ARG A 564 -31.89 -4.21 -3.09
CA ARG A 564 -32.51 -5.42 -2.51
C ARG A 564 -31.50 -6.33 -1.82
N LYS A 565 -30.31 -6.50 -2.41
CA LYS A 565 -29.22 -7.30 -1.85
C LYS A 565 -28.77 -6.72 -0.50
N GLN A 566 -28.66 -5.40 -0.39
CA GLN A 566 -28.33 -4.71 0.86
C GLN A 566 -29.37 -4.96 1.95
N PHE A 567 -30.66 -4.85 1.66
CA PHE A 567 -31.70 -5.15 2.66
C PHE A 567 -31.67 -6.59 3.17
N VAL A 568 -31.25 -7.54 2.33
CA VAL A 568 -31.05 -8.94 2.78
C VAL A 568 -29.88 -9.03 3.76
N TYR A 569 -28.77 -8.33 3.50
CA TYR A 569 -27.65 -8.25 4.45
C TYR A 569 -28.08 -7.64 5.78
N GLU A 570 -28.75 -6.48 5.73
CA GLU A 570 -29.24 -5.81 6.93
C GLU A 570 -30.17 -6.70 7.73
N HIS A 571 -31.12 -7.39 7.08
CA HIS A 571 -32.03 -8.31 7.75
C HIS A 571 -31.31 -9.46 8.46
N ARG A 572 -30.31 -10.08 7.82
CA ARG A 572 -29.54 -11.17 8.44
C ARG A 572 -28.68 -10.69 9.60
N LEU A 573 -28.05 -9.53 9.45
CA LEU A 573 -27.31 -8.91 10.54
C LEU A 573 -28.24 -8.56 11.70
N GLN A 574 -29.43 -8.03 11.44
CA GLN A 574 -30.41 -7.71 12.48
C GLN A 574 -30.87 -8.96 13.23
N ALA A 575 -31.11 -10.06 12.52
CA ALA A 575 -31.51 -11.32 13.13
C ALA A 575 -30.42 -11.90 14.07
N LYS A 576 -29.14 -11.68 13.74
CA LYS A 576 -28.00 -12.15 14.55
C LYS A 576 -27.65 -11.20 15.70
N LEU A 577 -27.57 -9.90 15.41
CA LEU A 577 -27.10 -8.87 16.34
C LEU A 577 -28.22 -8.31 17.23
N GLY A 578 -29.48 -8.54 16.87
CA GLY A 578 -30.66 -8.08 17.59
C GLY A 578 -31.13 -6.69 17.17
N HIS A 579 -32.39 -6.36 17.49
CA HIS A 579 -33.09 -5.14 17.04
C HIS A 579 -32.57 -3.81 17.61
N ALA A 580 -31.70 -3.86 18.63
CA ALA A 580 -31.13 -2.66 19.25
C ALA A 580 -29.95 -2.08 18.44
N VAL A 581 -29.37 -2.86 17.52
CA VAL A 581 -28.25 -2.44 16.68
C VAL A 581 -28.79 -1.64 15.50
N ASP A 582 -28.21 -0.45 15.28
CA ASP A 582 -28.47 0.39 14.10
C ASP A 582 -27.70 -0.19 12.91
N ILE A 583 -28.42 -0.69 11.91
CA ILE A 583 -27.82 -1.35 10.75
C ILE A 583 -28.15 -0.53 9.51
N ARG A 584 -27.12 -0.18 8.75
CA ARG A 584 -27.24 0.60 7.53
C ARG A 584 -26.30 0.11 6.45
N SER A 585 -26.60 0.46 5.20
CA SER A 585 -25.76 0.12 4.06
C SER A 585 -25.14 1.37 3.41
N GLU A 586 -23.93 1.20 2.88
CA GLU A 586 -23.20 2.23 2.16
C GLU A 586 -22.69 1.70 0.81
N PHE A 587 -22.89 2.48 -0.25
CA PHE A 587 -22.26 2.27 -1.56
C PHE A 587 -20.99 3.12 -1.69
N CYS A 588 -19.86 2.47 -1.93
CA CYS A 588 -18.58 3.12 -2.16
C CYS A 588 -18.32 3.25 -3.65
N ILE A 589 -18.30 4.48 -4.17
CA ILE A 589 -18.10 4.79 -5.59
C ILE A 589 -16.83 5.61 -5.82
N PRO A 590 -16.18 5.49 -6.99
CA PRO A 590 -14.98 6.27 -7.31
C PRO A 590 -15.31 7.75 -7.55
N ALA A 591 -14.41 8.61 -7.08
CA ALA A 591 -14.40 10.04 -7.34
C ALA A 591 -12.97 10.58 -7.32
N TYR A 592 -12.79 11.82 -7.75
CA TYR A 592 -11.49 12.51 -7.71
C TYR A 592 -11.51 13.69 -6.76
N ASP A 593 -10.44 13.83 -5.99
CA ASP A 593 -10.10 15.06 -5.27
C ASP A 593 -8.59 15.31 -5.39
N ALA A 594 -8.23 16.58 -5.57
CA ALA A 594 -6.84 16.99 -5.75
C ALA A 594 -6.00 16.79 -4.48
N ASP A 595 -6.61 16.78 -3.29
CA ASP A 595 -5.91 16.51 -2.03
C ASP A 595 -5.61 14.99 -1.88
N PRO A 596 -4.34 14.54 -1.95
CA PRO A 596 -3.99 13.13 -1.82
C PRO A 596 -4.22 12.57 -0.40
N ALA A 597 -4.36 13.44 0.62
CA ALA A 597 -4.68 13.00 1.99
C ALA A 597 -6.19 12.73 2.16
N LYS A 598 -7.04 13.38 1.36
CA LYS A 598 -8.49 13.25 1.46
C LYS A 598 -8.95 11.95 0.80
N THR A 599 -9.39 11.00 1.63
CA THR A 599 -9.90 9.70 1.11
C THR A 599 -11.39 9.71 0.81
N VAL A 600 -12.20 10.43 1.58
CA VAL A 600 -13.65 10.56 1.31
C VAL A 600 -13.87 11.93 0.68
N VAL A 601 -14.29 11.94 -0.58
CA VAL A 601 -14.58 13.16 -1.35
C VAL A 601 -15.89 13.78 -0.86
N GLU A 602 -16.91 12.92 -0.75
CA GLU A 602 -18.29 13.27 -0.42
C GLU A 602 -18.99 12.09 0.27
N LEU A 603 -19.94 12.38 1.15
CA LEU A 603 -20.84 11.39 1.75
C LEU A 603 -22.27 11.92 1.70
N ASP A 604 -23.11 11.26 0.93
CA ASP A 604 -24.54 11.57 0.81
C ASP A 604 -25.36 10.53 1.56
N GLN A 605 -25.95 10.92 2.69
CA GLN A 605 -26.75 10.02 3.54
C GLN A 605 -28.24 10.07 3.25
N GLN A 606 -28.73 11.05 2.49
CA GLN A 606 -30.18 11.32 2.38
C GLN A 606 -30.68 11.39 0.93
N GLY A 607 -29.82 11.73 -0.03
CA GLY A 607 -30.19 11.93 -1.43
C GLY A 607 -30.29 10.65 -2.25
N PHE A 608 -29.51 9.61 -1.93
CA PHE A 608 -29.48 8.38 -2.73
C PHE A 608 -30.55 7.36 -2.33
N ALA A 609 -31.21 6.78 -3.34
CA ALA A 609 -32.24 5.75 -3.21
C ALA A 609 -33.43 6.07 -2.29
N GLY A 610 -33.60 7.31 -1.82
CA GLY A 610 -34.61 7.70 -0.83
C GLY A 610 -34.10 7.71 0.62
N GLY A 611 -32.77 7.71 0.83
CA GLY A 611 -32.12 7.77 2.13
C GLY A 611 -31.86 6.40 2.78
N PHE A 612 -32.21 5.30 2.11
CA PHE A 612 -32.01 3.94 2.64
C PHE A 612 -30.56 3.46 2.58
N ILE A 613 -29.78 3.96 1.63
CA ILE A 613 -28.38 3.59 1.44
C ILE A 613 -27.59 4.90 1.33
N ALA A 614 -26.50 5.02 2.07
CA ALA A 614 -25.62 6.17 1.90
C ALA A 614 -24.71 5.97 0.68
N LEU A 615 -24.45 7.04 -0.07
CA LEU A 615 -23.51 7.04 -1.18
C LEU A 615 -22.21 7.74 -0.74
N ARG A 616 -21.12 6.98 -0.68
CA ARG A 616 -19.79 7.44 -0.27
C ARG A 616 -18.87 7.51 -1.48
N SER A 617 -18.45 8.71 -1.83
CA SER A 617 -17.48 8.96 -2.90
C SER A 617 -16.06 8.89 -2.35
N LEU A 618 -15.25 7.97 -2.89
CA LEU A 618 -13.87 7.71 -2.44
C LEU A 618 -12.86 8.25 -3.46
N ASN A 619 -11.79 8.88 -2.97
CA ASN A 619 -10.77 9.51 -3.80
C ASN A 619 -9.86 8.46 -4.45
N VAL A 620 -10.01 8.26 -5.75
CA VAL A 620 -9.23 7.32 -6.55
C VAL A 620 -7.73 7.63 -6.46
N ARG A 621 -7.31 8.89 -6.58
CA ARG A 621 -5.89 9.28 -6.54
C ARG A 621 -5.25 8.88 -5.20
N ALA A 622 -5.94 9.18 -4.10
CA ALA A 622 -5.47 8.87 -2.76
C ALA A 622 -5.36 7.36 -2.51
N LEU A 623 -6.32 6.57 -3.01
CA LEU A 623 -6.30 5.11 -2.89
C LEU A 623 -5.18 4.49 -3.74
N MET A 624 -5.00 4.95 -4.98
CA MET A 624 -3.92 4.47 -5.86
C MET A 624 -2.54 4.70 -5.25
N ALA A 625 -2.33 5.88 -4.65
CA ALA A 625 -1.06 6.23 -4.02
C ALA A 625 -0.69 5.32 -2.82
N ARG A 626 -1.68 4.67 -2.19
CA ARG A 626 -1.48 3.82 -1.01
C ARG A 626 -1.56 2.32 -1.30
N TYR A 627 -2.21 1.94 -2.39
CA TYR A 627 -2.37 0.55 -2.78
C TYR A 627 -1.01 -0.05 -3.14
N GLY A 628 -0.73 -1.27 -2.71
CA GLY A 628 0.55 -1.91 -2.99
C GLY A 628 1.73 -1.45 -2.10
N ALA A 629 1.71 -0.23 -1.57
CA ALA A 629 2.81 0.32 -0.78
C ALA A 629 3.16 -0.53 0.46
N PRO A 630 4.45 -0.84 0.72
CA PRO A 630 4.89 -1.49 1.96
C PRO A 630 4.65 -0.58 3.17
N ARG A 631 4.51 -1.17 4.37
CA ARG A 631 4.18 -0.47 5.62
C ARG A 631 5.40 -0.25 6.48
#